data_AF-A0A0Q8R4S1-F1
#
_entry.id   AF-A0A0Q8R4S1-F1
#
_cell.length_a   1.000
_cell.length_b   1.000
_cell.length_c   1.000
_cell.angle_alpha   90.00
_cell.angle_beta   90.00
_cell.angle_gamma   90.00
#
_symmetry.space_group_name_H-M   'P 1'
#
loop_
_entity.id
_entity.type
_entity.pdbx_description
1 polymer ?
#
loop_
_entity_poly.entity_id
_entity_poly.type
_entity_poly.pdbx_seq_one_letter_code
_entity_poly.pdbx_strand_id
1 'polypeptide(L)'
;MTYLLHIVAREVPANDAEVLPFLEQIAGATISIAPSQQLKSFRDAIVKLFPCLSSYGAGDKAIDNCPWADGPLSDNFKGGYGSVAIARRHDEVIPHVLRIASDLGVTVVDEQNGAVHRPLSYQVVLEGALEGVEVEVAATQLAELMNQPLPQMVLLLHSRRRTLVKKGLTRTQAEVYVAALRERASCRASVSPEPRKSPAKAAPHVASKVPAKAPSVPQPRVPQPQPAPVFDAPTFVGIEPDEKMFKAAESQRMAARALLVSVVVLLLVMVLRLNSPYLFALALAMNVLGAAAVFQLGQATGSTLFRMVLAPLALVPGIGSLLAIWTYFRAAGVLKANGLTTRNALLDADEVRELGGREGMLPSTKLLLALLVLAPAGGYAYITYL
;
A
#
# COMPACT_ATOMS: atom_id res chain seq x y z
N MET A 1 19.88 8.50 30.99
CA MET A 1 19.58 9.06 29.66
C MET A 1 18.07 9.10 29.52
N THR A 2 17.51 10.18 28.98
CA THR A 2 16.06 10.31 28.74
C THR A 2 15.73 9.82 27.33
N TYR A 3 14.64 9.07 27.22
CA TYR A 3 14.07 8.58 25.96
C TYR A 3 12.91 9.49 25.56
N LEU A 4 12.77 9.84 24.28
CA LEU A 4 11.82 10.84 23.83
C LEU A 4 10.93 10.27 22.73
N LEU A 5 9.63 10.28 23.00
CA LEU A 5 8.62 9.82 22.06
C LEU A 5 7.72 11.00 21.67
N HIS A 6 7.58 11.21 20.38
CA HIS A 6 6.60 12.15 19.84
C HIS A 6 5.32 11.40 19.50
N ILE A 7 4.17 11.97 19.85
CA ILE A 7 2.86 11.36 19.71
C ILE A 7 1.99 12.25 18.84
N VAL A 8 1.43 11.70 17.76
CA VAL A 8 0.71 12.47 16.74
C VAL A 8 -0.65 11.85 16.46
N ALA A 9 -1.71 12.64 16.69
CA ALA A 9 -3.10 12.25 16.42
C ALA A 9 -3.58 12.74 15.04
N ARG A 10 -2.67 12.82 14.07
CA ARG A 10 -2.92 13.22 12.69
C ARG A 10 -2.24 12.24 11.74
N GLU A 11 -2.70 12.22 10.50
CA GLU A 11 -2.00 11.50 9.43
C GLU A 11 -0.60 12.08 9.26
N VAL A 12 0.40 11.21 9.36
CA VAL A 12 1.81 11.53 9.12
C VAL A 12 2.17 11.16 7.68
N PRO A 13 3.20 11.81 7.08
CA PRO A 13 3.72 11.42 5.78
C PRO A 13 4.02 9.91 5.71
N ALA A 14 3.81 9.32 4.53
CA ALA A 14 4.10 7.91 4.30
C ALA A 14 5.61 7.61 4.29
N ASN A 15 6.42 8.61 3.95
CA ASN A 15 7.88 8.53 3.97
C ASN A 15 8.41 8.88 5.36
N ASP A 16 9.11 7.94 6.00
CA ASP A 16 9.66 8.12 7.36
C ASP A 16 10.65 9.30 7.44
N ALA A 17 11.40 9.56 6.36
CA ALA A 17 12.36 10.67 6.31
C ALA A 17 11.70 12.06 6.38
N GLU A 18 10.42 12.17 6.01
CA GLU A 18 9.66 13.42 6.03
C GLU A 18 8.92 13.64 7.35
N VAL A 19 8.88 12.64 8.23
CA VAL A 19 8.10 12.70 9.47
C VAL A 19 8.68 13.70 10.45
N LEU A 20 10.00 13.70 10.69
CA LEU A 20 10.64 14.64 11.63
C LEU A 20 10.44 16.12 11.24
N PRO A 21 10.74 16.56 9.98
CA PRO A 21 10.44 17.93 9.56
C PRO A 21 8.96 18.31 9.71
N PHE A 22 8.07 17.34 9.45
CA PHE A 22 6.62 17.53 9.64
C PHE A 22 6.25 17.71 11.12
N LEU A 23 6.90 17.00 12.04
CA LEU A 23 6.70 17.19 13.48
C LEU A 23 7.10 18.59 13.93
N GLU A 24 8.27 19.08 13.49
CA GLU A 24 8.75 20.43 13.84
C GLU A 24 7.76 21.51 13.39
N GLN A 25 7.22 21.36 12.16
CA GLN A 25 6.19 22.27 11.63
C GLN A 25 4.91 22.23 12.48
N ILE A 26 4.43 21.05 12.86
CA ILE A 26 3.23 20.91 13.68
C ILE A 26 3.46 21.46 15.09
N ALA A 27 4.59 21.12 15.71
CA ALA A 27 4.93 21.56 17.06
C ALA A 27 4.93 23.09 17.15
N GLY A 28 5.43 23.79 16.13
CA GLY A 28 5.36 25.25 16.03
C GLY A 28 3.92 25.78 15.84
N ALA A 29 3.08 25.07 15.08
CA ALA A 29 1.71 25.50 14.78
C ALA A 29 0.71 25.25 15.92
N THR A 30 0.99 24.32 16.85
CA THR A 30 0.02 23.90 17.89
C THR A 30 0.28 24.46 19.28
N ILE A 31 1.29 25.32 19.48
CA ILE A 31 1.74 25.81 20.80
C ILE A 31 0.60 26.34 21.70
N SER A 32 -0.42 26.95 21.10
CA SER A 32 -1.54 27.59 21.81
C SER A 32 -2.88 26.88 21.62
N ILE A 33 -2.88 25.66 21.08
CA ILE A 33 -4.10 24.90 20.77
C ILE A 33 -4.33 23.83 21.84
N ALA A 34 -5.55 23.74 22.37
CA ALA A 34 -5.93 22.69 23.30
C ALA A 34 -5.73 21.28 22.69
N PRO A 35 -5.32 20.27 23.48
CA PRO A 35 -5.08 18.92 22.98
C PRO A 35 -6.36 18.28 22.41
N SER A 36 -6.19 17.51 21.34
CA SER A 36 -7.26 16.75 20.72
C SER A 36 -7.84 15.71 21.69
N GLN A 37 -9.09 15.31 21.46
CA GLN A 37 -9.74 14.32 22.31
C GLN A 37 -8.99 12.98 22.32
N GLN A 38 -8.42 12.57 21.18
CA GLN A 38 -7.61 11.35 21.07
C GLN A 38 -6.37 11.40 21.95
N LEU A 39 -5.64 12.54 21.97
CA LEU A 39 -4.46 12.70 22.81
C LEU A 39 -4.81 12.75 24.31
N LYS A 40 -5.96 13.35 24.66
CA LYS A 40 -6.48 13.29 26.04
C LYS A 40 -6.74 11.84 26.47
N SER A 41 -7.46 11.07 25.65
CA SER A 41 -7.73 9.65 25.92
C SER A 41 -6.45 8.82 26.02
N PHE A 42 -5.46 9.10 25.17
CA PHE A 42 -4.15 8.47 25.21
C PHE A 42 -3.40 8.75 26.52
N ARG A 43 -3.31 10.03 26.91
CA ARG A 43 -2.70 10.45 28.17
C ARG A 43 -3.39 9.77 29.36
N ASP A 44 -4.72 9.79 29.41
CA ASP A 44 -5.48 9.25 30.53
C ASP A 44 -5.29 7.73 30.66
N ALA A 45 -5.23 7.01 29.53
CA ALA A 45 -4.94 5.58 29.50
C ALA A 45 -3.52 5.25 29.99
N ILE A 46 -2.52 6.05 29.62
CA ILE A 46 -1.14 5.86 30.04
C ILE A 46 -0.94 6.19 31.52
N VAL A 47 -1.48 7.32 32.00
CA VAL A 47 -1.36 7.73 33.40
C VAL A 47 -2.02 6.72 34.34
N LYS A 48 -3.08 6.03 33.88
CA LYS A 48 -3.72 4.95 34.64
C LYS A 48 -2.80 3.75 34.88
N LEU A 49 -1.89 3.44 33.95
CA LEU A 49 -0.91 2.36 34.10
C LEU A 49 0.38 2.83 34.77
N PHE A 50 0.80 4.05 34.46
CA PHE A 50 2.05 4.64 34.92
C PHE A 50 1.78 6.05 35.45
N PRO A 51 1.51 6.19 36.77
CA PRO A 51 1.25 7.49 37.38
C PRO A 51 2.33 8.53 37.07
N CYS A 52 1.93 9.79 36.90
CA CYS A 52 2.85 10.87 36.56
C CYS A 52 3.61 11.38 37.80
N LEU A 53 4.72 12.10 37.59
CA LEU A 53 5.53 12.66 38.68
C LEU A 53 4.68 13.53 39.64
N SER A 54 3.73 14.30 39.09
CA SER A 54 2.82 15.15 39.86
C SER A 54 1.75 14.39 40.66
N SER A 55 1.61 13.07 40.48
CA SER A 55 0.73 12.22 41.29
C SER A 55 1.33 11.83 42.64
N TYR A 56 2.63 12.04 42.84
CA TYR A 56 3.35 11.67 44.05
C TYR A 56 3.46 12.86 45.02
N GLY A 57 3.36 12.58 46.32
CA GLY A 57 3.56 13.59 47.36
C GLY A 57 5.04 13.93 47.58
N ALA A 58 5.33 15.10 48.15
CA ALA A 58 6.68 15.47 48.54
C ALA A 58 7.21 14.50 49.62
N GLY A 59 8.15 13.64 49.25
CA GLY A 59 8.74 12.62 50.14
C GLY A 59 8.27 11.18 49.89
N ASP A 60 7.43 10.95 48.88
CA ASP A 60 7.09 9.58 48.47
C ASP A 60 8.30 8.90 47.83
N LYS A 61 8.79 7.82 48.44
CA LYS A 61 9.92 7.02 47.90
C LYS A 61 9.59 6.39 46.54
N ALA A 62 8.31 6.24 46.20
CA ALA A 62 7.89 5.74 44.91
C ALA A 62 8.19 6.72 43.75
N ILE A 63 8.48 8.00 44.05
CA ILE A 63 8.84 9.00 43.04
C ILE A 63 10.11 8.60 42.26
N ASP A 64 11.05 7.92 42.92
CA ASP A 64 12.27 7.41 42.31
C ASP A 64 12.00 6.33 41.25
N ASN A 65 10.83 5.69 41.31
CA ASN A 65 10.41 4.67 40.35
C ASN A 65 9.49 5.22 39.25
N CYS A 66 9.23 6.53 39.24
CA CYS A 66 8.45 7.19 38.21
C CYS A 66 9.17 7.05 36.85
N PRO A 67 8.48 6.54 35.81
CA PRO A 67 9.10 6.37 34.50
C PRO A 67 9.29 7.68 33.74
N TRP A 68 8.49 8.70 34.05
CA TRP A 68 8.44 9.96 33.31
C TRP A 68 9.54 10.92 33.77
N ALA A 69 10.16 11.63 32.81
CA ALA A 69 11.14 12.67 33.12
C ALA A 69 10.46 13.99 33.54
N ASP A 70 9.25 14.23 33.04
CA ASP A 70 8.48 15.46 33.25
C ASP A 70 7.11 15.18 33.89
N GLY A 71 6.59 16.16 34.63
CA GLY A 71 5.23 16.16 35.15
C GLY A 71 4.76 17.59 35.48
N PRO A 72 3.46 17.91 35.26
CA PRO A 72 2.39 17.02 34.82
C PRO A 72 2.41 16.74 33.31
N LEU A 73 2.11 15.49 32.93
CA LEU A 73 2.06 15.09 31.52
C LEU A 73 0.98 15.83 30.71
N SER A 74 0.02 16.51 31.36
CA SER A 74 -1.02 17.29 30.67
C SER A 74 -0.44 18.38 29.77
N ASP A 75 0.68 18.97 30.18
CA ASP A 75 1.23 20.19 29.56
C ASP A 75 2.04 19.86 28.31
N ASN A 76 2.35 18.57 28.15
CA ASN A 76 3.14 18.01 27.06
C ASN A 76 2.31 17.76 25.78
N PHE A 77 0.98 17.92 25.83
CA PHE A 77 0.09 17.67 24.69
C PHE A 77 -0.62 18.94 24.25
N LYS A 78 -0.50 19.28 22.96
CA LYS A 78 -1.04 20.50 22.36
C LYS A 78 -1.56 20.26 20.94
N GLY A 79 -2.78 20.69 20.66
CA GLY A 79 -3.44 20.43 19.38
C GLY A 79 -3.44 18.93 19.02
N GLY A 80 -2.84 18.57 17.88
CA GLY A 80 -2.71 17.19 17.41
C GLY A 80 -1.38 16.52 17.72
N TYR A 81 -0.54 17.11 18.59
CA TYR A 81 0.83 16.67 18.88
C TYR A 81 1.09 16.61 20.39
N GLY A 82 1.97 15.71 20.82
CA GLY A 82 2.54 15.73 22.16
C GLY A 82 3.91 15.08 22.20
N SER A 83 4.68 15.36 23.24
CA SER A 83 6.02 14.80 23.45
C SER A 83 6.14 14.26 24.86
N VAL A 84 6.59 13.01 25.01
CA VAL A 84 6.83 12.42 26.33
C VAL A 84 8.28 12.01 26.48
N ALA A 85 8.87 12.41 27.60
CA ALA A 85 10.21 12.01 27.98
C ALA A 85 10.13 10.92 29.07
N ILE A 86 10.81 9.81 28.85
CA ILE A 86 10.89 8.65 29.75
C ILE A 86 12.30 8.63 30.35
N ALA A 87 12.40 8.79 31.67
CA ALA A 87 13.67 8.77 32.40
C ALA A 87 14.09 7.36 32.82
N ARG A 88 13.13 6.46 33.10
CA ARG A 88 13.37 5.13 33.68
C ARG A 88 12.41 4.08 33.10
N ARG A 89 12.78 2.79 33.19
CA ARG A 89 11.94 1.64 32.79
C ARG A 89 11.43 1.72 31.34
N HIS A 90 12.27 2.21 30.42
CA HIS A 90 11.89 2.37 29.01
C HIS A 90 11.48 1.03 28.37
N ASP A 91 12.17 -0.07 28.71
CA ASP A 91 11.86 -1.42 28.21
C ASP A 91 10.44 -1.90 28.57
N GLU A 92 9.91 -1.43 29.70
CA GLU A 92 8.56 -1.76 30.15
C GLU A 92 7.52 -0.78 29.60
N VAL A 93 7.82 0.52 29.65
CA VAL A 93 6.86 1.58 29.34
C VAL A 93 6.60 1.68 27.83
N ILE A 94 7.65 1.60 26.99
CA ILE A 94 7.54 1.80 25.54
C ILE A 94 6.56 0.80 24.90
N PRO A 95 6.63 -0.52 25.14
CA PRO A 95 5.67 -1.47 24.57
C PRO A 95 4.20 -1.15 24.92
N HIS A 96 3.95 -0.69 26.14
CA HIS A 96 2.60 -0.30 26.57
C HIS A 96 2.14 1.00 25.90
N VAL A 97 3.02 1.98 25.76
CA VAL A 97 2.76 3.23 25.03
C VAL A 97 2.41 2.93 23.57
N LEU A 98 3.21 2.11 22.89
CA LEU A 98 2.98 1.74 21.48
C LEU A 98 1.66 0.98 21.30
N ARG A 99 1.33 0.08 22.23
CA ARG A 99 0.04 -0.66 22.20
C ARG A 99 -1.14 0.31 22.33
N ILE A 100 -1.14 1.18 23.33
CA ILE A 100 -2.22 2.15 23.56
C ILE A 100 -2.34 3.13 22.37
N ALA A 101 -1.22 3.59 21.83
CA ALA A 101 -1.21 4.44 20.64
C ALA A 101 -1.88 3.74 19.45
N SER A 102 -1.51 2.48 19.19
CA SER A 102 -2.11 1.69 18.11
C SER A 102 -3.61 1.50 18.30
N ASP A 103 -4.08 1.23 19.52
CA ASP A 103 -5.50 1.04 19.82
C ASP A 103 -6.32 2.33 19.63
N LEU A 104 -5.71 3.48 19.91
CA LEU A 104 -6.32 4.80 19.77
C LEU A 104 -6.14 5.44 18.39
N GLY A 105 -5.40 4.79 17.48
CA GLY A 105 -5.16 5.31 16.13
C GLY A 105 -4.16 6.48 16.11
N VAL A 106 -3.21 6.52 17.05
CA VAL A 106 -2.22 7.59 17.20
C VAL A 106 -0.86 7.07 16.73
N THR A 107 -0.10 7.91 16.02
CA THR A 107 1.26 7.58 15.58
C THR A 107 2.27 7.93 16.66
N VAL A 108 3.24 7.06 16.90
CA VAL A 108 4.38 7.33 17.80
C VAL A 108 5.67 7.38 16.97
N VAL A 109 6.42 8.45 17.12
CA VAL A 109 7.75 8.62 16.51
C VAL A 109 8.78 8.49 17.60
N ASP A 110 9.63 7.49 17.45
CA ASP A 110 10.73 7.18 18.33
C ASP A 110 11.98 7.88 17.81
N GLU A 111 12.37 8.98 18.45
CA GLU A 111 13.49 9.81 17.99
C GLU A 111 14.83 9.10 18.19
N GLN A 112 14.97 8.31 19.25
CA GLN A 112 16.21 7.60 19.57
C GLN A 112 16.49 6.47 18.58
N ASN A 113 15.47 5.70 18.20
CA ASN A 113 15.61 4.62 17.23
C ASN A 113 15.39 5.06 15.78
N GLY A 114 14.89 6.29 15.56
CA GLY A 114 14.49 6.78 14.24
C GLY A 114 13.30 6.00 13.64
N ALA A 115 12.48 5.37 14.48
CA ALA A 115 11.38 4.51 14.05
C ALA A 115 10.03 5.24 14.10
N VAL A 116 9.20 5.03 13.08
CA VAL A 116 7.85 5.60 13.02
C VAL A 116 6.82 4.48 13.19
N HIS A 117 6.22 4.43 14.37
CA HIS A 117 5.18 3.46 14.73
C HIS A 117 3.80 3.99 14.36
N ARG A 118 3.36 3.68 13.13
CA ARG A 118 2.01 4.00 12.66
C ARG A 118 0.97 3.02 13.24
N PRO A 119 -0.24 3.49 13.57
CA PRO A 119 -1.30 2.63 14.06
C PRO A 119 -1.68 1.58 13.02
N LEU A 120 -2.09 0.40 13.48
CA LEU A 120 -2.66 -0.61 12.60
C LEU A 120 -4.06 -0.16 12.16
N SER A 121 -4.26 -0.03 10.86
CA SER A 121 -5.60 0.07 10.31
C SER A 121 -6.22 -1.31 10.15
N TYR A 122 -7.52 -1.37 10.38
CA TYR A 122 -8.32 -2.57 10.24
C TYR A 122 -9.39 -2.37 9.18
N GLN A 123 -9.76 -3.47 8.54
CA GLN A 123 -10.85 -3.54 7.59
C GLN A 123 -11.89 -4.54 8.09
N VAL A 124 -13.16 -4.19 7.90
CA VAL A 124 -14.29 -5.06 8.22
C VAL A 124 -14.68 -5.81 6.96
N VAL A 125 -14.68 -7.13 7.07
CA VAL A 125 -14.95 -8.06 5.99
C VAL A 125 -16.26 -8.78 6.30
N LEU A 126 -17.23 -8.66 5.41
CA LEU A 126 -18.50 -9.37 5.46
C LEU A 126 -18.31 -10.77 4.86
N GLU A 127 -18.65 -11.79 5.64
CA GLU A 127 -18.52 -13.21 5.26
C GLU A 127 -19.83 -13.78 4.71
N GLY A 128 -20.97 -13.30 5.18
CA GLY A 128 -22.30 -13.72 4.73
C GLY A 128 -23.39 -13.46 5.76
N ALA A 129 -24.56 -14.05 5.57
CA ALA A 129 -25.64 -14.06 6.57
C ALA A 129 -25.31 -14.98 7.74
N LEU A 130 -25.90 -14.74 8.91
CA LEU A 130 -25.78 -15.62 10.07
C LEU A 130 -26.47 -16.97 9.82
N GLU A 131 -26.00 -18.04 10.46
CA GLU A 131 -26.61 -19.36 10.32
C GLU A 131 -28.07 -19.34 10.79
N GLY A 132 -28.98 -19.86 9.96
CA GLY A 132 -30.41 -19.90 10.24
C GLY A 132 -31.21 -18.65 9.83
N VAL A 133 -30.57 -17.63 9.26
CA VAL A 133 -31.26 -16.43 8.76
C VAL A 133 -31.36 -16.48 7.23
N GLU A 134 -32.56 -16.23 6.69
CA GLU A 134 -32.76 -16.14 5.25
C GLU A 134 -32.00 -14.95 4.65
N VAL A 135 -31.35 -15.18 3.51
CA VAL A 135 -30.47 -14.19 2.88
C VAL A 135 -31.22 -12.91 2.51
N GLU A 136 -32.50 -13.01 2.13
CA GLU A 136 -33.33 -11.85 1.77
C GLU A 136 -33.62 -10.93 2.97
N VAL A 137 -33.86 -11.53 4.14
CA VAL A 137 -34.08 -10.79 5.40
C VAL A 137 -32.80 -10.06 5.81
N ALA A 138 -31.67 -10.77 5.82
CA ALA A 138 -30.37 -10.18 6.12
C ALA A 138 -29.99 -9.09 5.10
N ALA A 139 -30.27 -9.30 3.80
CA ALA A 139 -30.01 -8.31 2.76
C ALA A 139 -30.82 -7.02 2.94
N THR A 140 -32.08 -7.15 3.38
CA THR A 140 -32.96 -6.00 3.64
C THR A 140 -32.45 -5.16 4.81
N GLN A 141 -32.10 -5.82 5.92
CA GLN A 141 -31.54 -5.14 7.08
C GLN A 141 -30.16 -4.51 6.77
N LEU A 142 -29.33 -5.21 5.99
CA LEU A 142 -28.03 -4.70 5.57
C LEU A 142 -28.17 -3.49 4.63
N ALA A 143 -29.15 -3.53 3.72
CA ALA A 143 -29.45 -2.43 2.80
C ALA A 143 -29.86 -1.16 3.56
N GLU A 144 -30.68 -1.30 4.60
CA GLU A 144 -31.08 -0.20 5.47
C GLU A 144 -29.88 0.34 6.27
N LEU A 145 -29.09 -0.55 6.88
CA LEU A 145 -27.93 -0.15 7.70
C LEU A 145 -26.84 0.56 6.87
N MET A 146 -26.61 0.12 5.64
CA MET A 146 -25.57 0.66 4.75
C MET A 146 -26.10 1.76 3.82
N ASN A 147 -27.41 2.00 3.79
CA ASN A 147 -28.09 2.87 2.83
C ASN A 147 -27.70 2.54 1.37
N GLN A 148 -27.81 1.25 1.00
CA GLN A 148 -27.47 0.72 -0.32
C GLN A 148 -28.67 0.00 -0.96
N PRO A 149 -28.75 -0.10 -2.30
CA PRO A 149 -29.88 -0.76 -2.95
C PRO A 149 -29.94 -2.26 -2.64
N LEU A 150 -31.14 -2.75 -2.34
CA LEU A 150 -31.41 -4.15 -1.96
C LEU A 150 -30.81 -5.19 -2.94
N PRO A 151 -30.97 -5.07 -4.27
CA PRO A 151 -30.43 -6.06 -5.20
C PRO A 151 -28.91 -6.25 -5.09
N GLN A 152 -28.19 -5.18 -4.74
CA GLN A 152 -26.75 -5.23 -4.54
C GLN A 152 -26.39 -5.99 -3.27
N MET A 153 -27.15 -5.81 -2.18
CA MET A 153 -26.91 -6.53 -0.92
C MET A 153 -27.23 -8.01 -1.04
N VAL A 154 -28.31 -8.36 -1.76
CA VAL A 154 -28.65 -9.75 -2.07
C VAL A 154 -27.51 -10.43 -2.82
N LEU A 155 -26.95 -9.75 -3.84
CA LEU A 155 -25.84 -10.27 -4.64
C LEU A 155 -24.55 -10.42 -3.80
N LEU A 156 -24.25 -9.45 -2.93
CA LEU A 156 -23.10 -9.52 -2.02
C LEU A 156 -23.20 -10.74 -1.10
N LEU A 157 -24.35 -10.95 -0.46
CA LEU A 157 -24.55 -12.06 0.48
C LEU A 157 -24.62 -13.42 -0.23
N HIS A 158 -25.20 -13.50 -1.44
CA HIS A 158 -25.24 -14.74 -2.24
C HIS A 158 -23.88 -15.17 -2.75
N SER A 159 -22.98 -14.22 -3.00
CA SER A 159 -21.66 -14.54 -3.55
C SER A 159 -20.83 -15.46 -2.64
N ARG A 160 -21.14 -15.54 -1.34
CA ARG A 160 -20.34 -16.21 -0.28
C ARG A 160 -18.87 -15.78 -0.27
N ARG A 161 -18.55 -14.67 -0.97
CA ARG A 161 -17.21 -14.12 -1.02
C ARG A 161 -17.06 -13.14 0.13
N ARG A 162 -15.87 -13.15 0.71
CA ARG A 162 -15.45 -12.16 1.69
C ARG A 162 -15.43 -10.78 1.03
N THR A 163 -16.40 -9.94 1.38
CA THR A 163 -16.56 -8.60 0.79
C THR A 163 -16.11 -7.54 1.78
N LEU A 164 -15.30 -6.59 1.31
CA LEU A 164 -14.80 -5.50 2.15
C LEU A 164 -15.90 -4.45 2.31
N VAL A 165 -16.30 -4.21 3.56
CA VAL A 165 -17.35 -3.23 3.90
C VAL A 165 -16.74 -1.86 4.14
N LYS A 166 -15.69 -1.80 4.96
CA LYS A 166 -15.03 -0.56 5.36
C LYS A 166 -13.57 -0.81 5.70
N LYS A 167 -12.70 0.16 5.41
CA LYS A 167 -11.24 0.14 5.64
C LYS A 167 -10.80 1.35 6.47
N GLY A 168 -9.55 1.37 6.92
CA GLY A 168 -8.99 2.49 7.67
C GLY A 168 -9.62 2.69 9.06
N LEU A 169 -10.17 1.63 9.65
CA LEU A 169 -10.78 1.70 10.98
C LEU A 169 -9.74 1.44 12.06
N THR A 170 -9.90 2.06 13.24
CA THR A 170 -9.23 1.56 14.44
C THR A 170 -9.80 0.21 14.83
N ARG A 171 -9.07 -0.59 15.62
CA ARG A 171 -9.55 -1.89 16.10
C ARG A 171 -10.90 -1.79 16.79
N THR A 172 -11.03 -0.84 17.72
CA THR A 172 -12.25 -0.59 18.48
C THR A 172 -13.42 -0.20 17.59
N GLN A 173 -13.19 0.66 16.58
CA GLN A 173 -14.21 1.00 15.60
C GLN A 173 -14.62 -0.22 14.75
N ALA A 174 -13.65 -1.02 14.30
CA ALA A 174 -13.93 -2.23 13.51
C ALA A 174 -14.76 -3.24 14.32
N GLU A 175 -14.46 -3.43 15.59
CA GLU A 175 -15.24 -4.29 16.50
C GLU A 175 -16.68 -3.77 16.68
N VAL A 176 -16.87 -2.46 16.87
CA VAL A 176 -18.21 -1.84 16.92
C VAL A 176 -18.98 -2.04 15.61
N TYR A 177 -18.31 -1.91 14.46
CA TYR A 177 -18.93 -2.16 13.16
C TYR A 177 -19.34 -3.62 12.99
N VAL A 178 -18.49 -4.57 13.41
CA VAL A 178 -18.81 -6.01 13.36
C VAL A 178 -19.99 -6.34 14.28
N ALA A 179 -20.03 -5.77 15.49
CA ALA A 179 -21.17 -5.93 16.40
C ALA A 179 -22.47 -5.38 15.78
N ALA A 180 -22.42 -4.18 15.19
CA ALA A 180 -23.58 -3.58 14.53
C ALA A 180 -24.08 -4.41 13.34
N LEU A 181 -23.18 -4.97 12.52
CA LEU A 181 -23.54 -5.86 11.41
C LEU A 181 -24.18 -7.17 11.90
N ARG A 182 -23.69 -7.70 13.02
CA ARG A 182 -24.23 -8.92 13.63
C ARG A 182 -25.61 -8.68 14.24
N GLU A 183 -25.76 -7.63 15.03
CA GLU A 183 -26.98 -7.36 15.81
C GLU A 183 -28.12 -6.78 14.95
N ARG A 184 -27.80 -5.88 14.01
CA ARG A 184 -28.81 -5.14 13.25
C ARG A 184 -29.09 -5.74 11.87
N ALA A 185 -28.08 -6.33 11.24
CA ALA A 185 -28.18 -6.88 9.89
C ALA A 185 -28.16 -8.41 9.84
N SER A 186 -28.08 -9.09 11.00
CA SER A 186 -28.00 -10.55 11.09
C SER A 186 -26.92 -11.15 10.20
N CYS A 187 -25.77 -10.45 10.10
CA CYS A 187 -24.68 -10.79 9.20
C CYS A 187 -23.43 -11.25 9.98
N ARG A 188 -22.70 -12.21 9.41
CA ARG A 188 -21.39 -12.63 9.89
C ARG A 188 -20.32 -11.74 9.27
N ALA A 189 -19.57 -11.04 10.11
CA ALA A 189 -18.45 -10.21 9.70
C ALA A 189 -17.23 -10.48 10.59
N SER A 190 -16.04 -10.27 10.03
CA SER A 190 -14.76 -10.42 10.72
C SER A 190 -13.89 -9.17 10.56
N VAL A 191 -13.06 -8.92 11.58
CA VAL A 191 -12.05 -7.86 11.55
C VAL A 191 -10.77 -8.45 10.99
N SER A 192 -10.24 -7.86 9.92
CA SER A 192 -8.94 -8.20 9.34
C SER A 192 -8.02 -7.01 9.49
N PRO A 193 -6.73 -7.18 9.85
CA PRO A 193 -5.75 -6.12 9.69
C PRO A 193 -5.70 -5.71 8.21
N GLU A 194 -5.66 -4.41 7.95
CA GLU A 194 -5.43 -3.89 6.61
C GLU A 194 -3.97 -4.14 6.25
N PRO A 195 -3.68 -4.74 5.09
CA PRO A 195 -2.30 -4.93 4.65
C PRO A 195 -1.63 -3.56 4.60
N ARG A 196 -0.56 -3.40 5.37
CA ARG A 196 0.21 -2.16 5.36
C ARG A 196 0.70 -1.95 3.93
N LYS A 197 0.40 -0.78 3.36
CA LYS A 197 1.04 -0.34 2.13
C LYS A 197 2.54 -0.35 2.41
N SER A 198 3.26 -1.25 1.76
CA SER A 198 4.71 -1.39 1.90
C SER A 198 5.32 0.01 1.80
N PRO A 199 6.16 0.46 2.76
CA PRO A 199 6.75 1.79 2.69
C PRO A 199 7.38 1.94 1.31
N ALA A 200 6.94 2.95 0.56
CA ALA A 200 7.46 3.21 -0.78
C ALA A 200 8.99 3.22 -0.65
N LYS A 201 9.65 2.32 -1.39
CA LYS A 201 11.10 2.10 -1.31
C LYS A 201 11.78 3.46 -1.30
N ALA A 202 12.40 3.80 -0.18
CA ALA A 202 13.02 5.10 0.02
C ALA A 202 13.90 5.41 -1.19
N ALA A 203 13.70 6.59 -1.79
CA ALA A 203 14.59 7.06 -2.83
C ALA A 203 16.03 7.01 -2.30
N PRO A 204 17.01 6.56 -3.10
CA PRO A 204 18.38 6.37 -2.64
C PRO A 204 18.88 7.66 -1.98
N HIS A 205 19.22 7.57 -0.70
CA HIS A 205 19.78 8.66 0.08
C HIS A 205 21.00 9.24 -0.66
N VAL A 206 20.88 10.47 -1.12
CA VAL A 206 22.04 11.29 -1.44
C VAL A 206 22.74 11.55 -0.12
N ALA A 207 23.94 11.00 0.04
CA ALA A 207 24.74 11.12 1.24
C ALA A 207 24.92 12.60 1.61
N SER A 208 24.25 13.05 2.67
CA SER A 208 24.53 14.34 3.27
C SER A 208 25.96 14.33 3.79
N LYS A 209 26.74 15.27 3.26
CA LYS A 209 28.15 15.50 3.55
C LYS A 209 28.32 15.81 5.04
N VAL A 210 28.88 14.88 5.80
CA VAL A 210 29.23 15.04 7.21
C VAL A 210 30.33 16.12 7.35
N PRO A 211 30.16 17.17 8.18
CA PRO A 211 31.26 18.06 8.53
C PRO A 211 32.24 17.40 9.52
N ALA A 212 33.50 17.79 9.38
CA ALA A 212 34.67 17.10 9.90
C ALA A 212 34.80 17.03 11.43
N LYS A 213 35.01 15.79 11.91
CA LYS A 213 36.07 15.32 12.83
C LYS A 213 36.49 16.25 13.99
N ALA A 214 36.01 15.92 15.20
CA ALA A 214 36.64 16.28 16.47
C ALA A 214 37.52 15.12 17.00
N PRO A 215 38.52 15.37 17.88
CA PRO A 215 39.56 14.40 18.22
C PRO A 215 39.10 13.29 19.16
N SER A 216 39.59 12.07 18.90
CA SER A 216 39.30 10.84 19.63
C SER A 216 39.87 10.81 21.06
N VAL A 217 39.03 10.43 22.02
CA VAL A 217 39.41 10.00 23.38
C VAL A 217 39.49 8.46 23.39
N PRO A 218 40.44 7.81 24.10
CA PRO A 218 40.58 6.36 24.10
C PRO A 218 39.45 5.69 24.89
N GLN A 219 38.78 4.69 24.28
CA GLN A 219 37.77 3.88 24.95
C GLN A 219 38.40 2.69 25.72
N PRO A 220 37.88 2.35 26.91
CA PRO A 220 38.22 1.13 27.62
C PRO A 220 37.54 -0.12 27.01
N ARG A 221 38.27 -1.24 27.10
CA ARG A 221 37.96 -2.57 26.54
C ARG A 221 36.72 -3.18 27.19
N VAL A 222 35.66 -3.41 26.42
CA VAL A 222 34.43 -4.11 26.85
C VAL A 222 34.59 -5.62 26.61
N PRO A 223 34.15 -6.51 27.53
CA PRO A 223 34.18 -7.97 27.35
C PRO A 223 33.21 -8.46 26.26
N GLN A 224 33.58 -9.56 25.59
CA GLN A 224 32.78 -10.22 24.54
C GLN A 224 31.41 -10.71 25.05
N PRO A 225 30.32 -10.53 24.27
CA PRO A 225 29.02 -11.12 24.58
C PRO A 225 29.00 -12.63 24.31
N GLN A 226 28.38 -13.39 25.22
CA GLN A 226 28.03 -14.79 25.03
C GLN A 226 26.94 -14.96 23.97
N PRO A 227 26.94 -16.07 23.21
CA PRO A 227 25.94 -16.31 22.17
C PRO A 227 24.54 -16.55 22.77
N ALA A 228 23.58 -15.74 22.34
CA ALA A 228 22.17 -15.92 22.67
C ALA A 228 21.60 -17.18 21.97
N PRO A 229 20.62 -17.86 22.59
CA PRO A 229 19.97 -19.02 22.00
C PRO A 229 19.23 -18.65 20.71
N VAL A 230 19.47 -19.44 19.67
CA VAL A 230 18.78 -19.37 18.38
C VAL A 230 17.33 -19.78 18.62
N PHE A 231 16.42 -18.81 18.54
CA PHE A 231 15.00 -19.09 18.41
C PHE A 231 14.69 -19.37 16.95
N ASP A 232 14.07 -20.53 16.68
CA ASP A 232 13.55 -20.87 15.36
C ASP A 232 12.61 -19.77 14.89
N ALA A 233 13.01 -19.07 13.84
CA ALA A 233 12.19 -18.05 13.20
C ALA A 233 10.89 -18.71 12.71
N PRO A 234 9.72 -18.11 12.99
CA PRO A 234 8.47 -18.64 12.48
C PRO A 234 8.54 -18.66 10.95
N THR A 235 8.32 -19.83 10.37
CA THR A 235 8.13 -20.01 8.93
C THR A 235 6.98 -19.12 8.47
N PHE A 236 7.35 -17.94 7.95
CA PHE A 236 6.44 -17.09 7.20
C PHE A 236 6.02 -17.88 5.96
N VAL A 237 4.75 -18.32 5.93
CA VAL A 237 4.10 -18.76 4.70
C VAL A 237 3.86 -17.50 3.87
N GLY A 238 4.93 -16.99 3.27
CA GLY A 238 4.87 -15.91 2.29
C GLY A 238 4.15 -16.43 1.06
N ILE A 239 3.18 -15.66 0.57
CA ILE A 239 2.55 -15.91 -0.73
C ILE A 239 3.68 -15.78 -1.76
N GLU A 240 4.19 -16.91 -2.27
CA GLU A 240 5.20 -16.90 -3.32
C GLU A 240 4.59 -16.20 -4.55
N PRO A 241 5.24 -15.15 -5.08
CA PRO A 241 4.72 -14.41 -6.22
C PRO A 241 4.67 -15.35 -7.44
N ASP A 242 3.48 -15.56 -7.99
CA ASP A 242 3.30 -16.35 -9.20
C ASP A 242 3.98 -15.65 -10.38
N GLU A 243 5.20 -16.11 -10.70
CA GLU A 243 6.06 -15.56 -11.75
C GLU A 243 5.36 -15.53 -13.12
N LYS A 244 4.39 -16.42 -13.36
CA LYS A 244 3.61 -16.44 -14.59
C LYS A 244 2.65 -15.26 -14.68
N MET A 245 2.01 -14.88 -13.57
CA MET A 245 1.11 -13.73 -13.52
C MET A 245 1.86 -12.42 -13.71
N PHE A 246 3.05 -12.32 -13.10
CA PHE A 246 3.93 -11.18 -13.28
C PHE A 246 4.32 -10.99 -14.75
N LYS A 247 4.80 -12.06 -15.42
CA LYS A 247 5.17 -12.03 -16.84
C LYS A 247 3.98 -11.72 -17.74
N ALA A 248 2.78 -12.20 -17.42
CA ALA A 248 1.57 -11.86 -18.15
C ALA A 248 1.22 -10.37 -18.04
N ALA A 249 1.27 -9.79 -16.84
CA ALA A 249 1.00 -8.37 -16.64
C ALA A 249 2.06 -7.46 -17.28
N GLU A 250 3.33 -7.82 -17.18
CA GLU A 250 4.42 -7.09 -17.81
C GLU A 250 4.29 -7.12 -19.34
N SER A 251 3.95 -8.27 -19.92
CA SER A 251 3.68 -8.40 -21.36
C SER A 251 2.52 -7.50 -21.82
N GLN A 252 1.46 -7.38 -21.02
CA GLN A 252 0.34 -6.49 -21.33
C GLN A 252 0.78 -5.01 -21.34
N ARG A 253 1.61 -4.59 -20.38
CA ARG A 253 2.13 -3.21 -20.34
C ARG A 253 3.05 -2.90 -21.49
N MET A 254 3.97 -3.80 -21.80
CA MET A 254 4.88 -3.61 -22.93
C MET A 254 4.09 -3.51 -24.23
N ALA A 255 3.11 -4.40 -24.45
CA ALA A 255 2.22 -4.31 -25.61
C ALA A 255 1.45 -2.98 -25.66
N ALA A 256 0.88 -2.53 -24.54
CA ALA A 256 0.15 -1.26 -24.49
C ALA A 256 1.04 -0.04 -24.80
N ARG A 257 2.26 0.00 -24.23
CA ARG A 257 3.24 1.08 -24.49
C ARG A 257 3.70 1.07 -25.94
N ALA A 258 4.03 -0.10 -26.49
CA ALA A 258 4.41 -0.25 -27.89
C ALA A 258 3.32 0.28 -28.82
N LEU A 259 2.05 -0.05 -28.55
CA LEU A 259 0.92 0.40 -29.36
C LEU A 259 0.69 1.89 -29.28
N LEU A 260 0.70 2.47 -28.06
CA LEU A 260 0.47 3.90 -27.89
C LEU A 260 1.55 4.72 -28.60
N VAL A 261 2.82 4.37 -28.42
CA VAL A 261 3.93 5.06 -29.10
C VAL A 261 3.86 4.84 -30.61
N SER A 262 3.59 3.62 -31.07
CA SER A 262 3.48 3.34 -32.52
C SER A 262 2.37 4.16 -33.17
N VAL A 263 1.22 4.32 -32.51
CA VAL A 263 0.11 5.14 -33.03
C VAL A 263 0.48 6.62 -33.05
N VAL A 264 1.14 7.13 -32.01
CA VAL A 264 1.62 8.52 -31.98
C VAL A 264 2.63 8.77 -33.11
N VAL A 265 3.61 7.89 -33.28
CA VAL A 265 4.60 7.98 -34.36
C VAL A 265 3.92 7.94 -35.72
N LEU A 266 2.94 7.05 -35.90
CA LEU A 266 2.22 6.90 -37.14
C LEU A 266 1.38 8.14 -37.49
N LEU A 267 0.68 8.71 -36.51
CA LEU A 267 -0.05 9.97 -36.69
C LEU A 267 0.92 11.10 -37.04
N LEU A 268 2.10 11.14 -36.41
CA LEU A 268 3.11 12.15 -36.66
C LEU A 268 3.65 12.04 -38.10
N VAL A 269 3.93 10.83 -38.58
CA VAL A 269 4.33 10.58 -39.98
C VAL A 269 3.19 10.92 -40.95
N MET A 270 1.96 10.50 -40.67
CA MET A 270 0.82 10.67 -41.58
C MET A 270 0.35 12.12 -41.69
N VAL A 271 0.26 12.83 -40.56
CA VAL A 271 -0.26 14.21 -40.50
C VAL A 271 0.81 15.22 -40.88
N LEU A 272 2.04 15.06 -40.38
CA LEU A 272 3.10 16.06 -40.59
C LEU A 272 3.99 15.73 -41.79
N ARG A 273 3.85 14.54 -42.41
CA ARG A 273 4.69 14.06 -43.53
C ARG A 273 6.20 14.20 -43.24
N LEU A 274 6.59 14.07 -41.98
CA LEU A 274 7.97 14.20 -41.55
C LEU A 274 8.76 12.95 -41.95
N ASN A 275 9.62 13.09 -42.96
CA ASN A 275 10.56 12.05 -43.33
C ASN A 275 11.85 12.20 -42.51
N SER A 276 11.85 11.62 -41.31
CA SER A 276 12.97 11.71 -40.36
C SER A 276 13.52 10.31 -40.05
N PRO A 277 14.84 10.09 -40.16
CA PRO A 277 15.46 8.80 -39.82
C PRO A 277 15.25 8.44 -38.34
N TYR A 278 15.04 9.43 -37.47
CA TYR A 278 14.74 9.20 -36.06
C TYR A 278 13.36 8.59 -35.83
N LEU A 279 12.36 8.93 -36.66
CA LEU A 279 11.02 8.32 -36.58
C LEU A 279 11.06 6.85 -37.02
N PHE A 280 11.91 6.53 -38.00
CA PHE A 280 12.14 5.14 -38.41
C PHE A 280 12.81 4.33 -37.29
N ALA A 281 13.86 4.87 -36.66
CA ALA A 281 14.52 4.23 -35.52
C ALA A 281 13.56 4.01 -34.34
N LEU A 282 12.69 4.99 -34.06
CA LEU A 282 11.67 4.90 -33.01
C LEU A 282 10.61 3.83 -33.35
N ALA A 283 10.16 3.75 -34.60
CA ALA A 283 9.24 2.71 -35.05
C ALA A 283 9.86 1.30 -34.92
N LEU A 284 11.15 1.15 -35.30
CA LEU A 284 11.88 -0.10 -35.12
C LEU A 284 11.99 -0.49 -33.64
N ALA A 285 12.31 0.47 -32.76
CA ALA A 285 12.37 0.23 -31.32
C ALA A 285 11.03 -0.25 -30.75
N MET A 286 9.90 0.24 -31.25
CA MET A 286 8.58 -0.20 -30.82
C MET A 286 8.23 -1.62 -31.33
N ASN A 287 8.68 -2.01 -32.52
CA ASN A 287 8.55 -3.40 -32.97
C ASN A 287 9.38 -4.36 -32.11
N VAL A 288 10.59 -3.97 -31.69
CA VAL A 288 11.40 -4.75 -30.74
C VAL A 288 10.69 -4.90 -29.39
N LEU A 289 10.08 -3.81 -28.89
CA LEU A 289 9.32 -3.83 -27.64
C LEU A 289 8.05 -4.70 -27.74
N GLY A 290 7.38 -4.67 -28.90
CA GLY A 290 6.28 -5.59 -29.22
C GLY A 290 6.72 -7.06 -29.25
N ALA A 291 7.85 -7.36 -29.88
CA ALA A 291 8.43 -8.71 -29.90
C ALA A 291 8.79 -9.22 -28.49
N ALA A 292 9.36 -8.35 -27.64
CA ALA A 292 9.63 -8.66 -26.24
C ALA A 292 8.34 -8.98 -25.46
N ALA A 293 7.26 -8.22 -25.69
CA ALA A 293 5.95 -8.49 -25.09
C ALA A 293 5.40 -9.87 -25.50
N VAL A 294 5.47 -10.22 -26.79
CA VAL A 294 5.05 -11.53 -27.32
C VAL A 294 5.86 -12.67 -26.71
N PHE A 295 7.17 -12.47 -26.57
CA PHE A 295 8.07 -13.45 -25.96
C PHE A 295 7.76 -13.68 -24.48
N GLN A 296 7.54 -12.61 -23.70
CA GLN A 296 7.18 -12.71 -22.28
C GLN A 296 5.82 -13.40 -22.08
N LEU A 297 4.83 -13.12 -22.92
CA LEU A 297 3.55 -13.85 -22.87
C LEU A 297 3.74 -15.36 -23.19
N GLY A 298 4.65 -15.68 -24.12
CA GLY A 298 5.04 -17.06 -24.41
C GLY A 298 5.69 -17.76 -23.21
N GLN A 299 6.46 -17.05 -22.40
CA GLN A 299 6.97 -17.58 -21.13
C GLN A 299 5.86 -17.79 -20.11
N ALA A 300 4.96 -16.82 -19.95
CA ALA A 300 3.84 -16.91 -18.99
C ALA A 300 2.89 -18.08 -19.30
N THR A 301 2.62 -18.31 -20.58
CA THR A 301 1.72 -19.39 -21.05
C THR A 301 2.44 -20.74 -21.25
N GLY A 302 3.76 -20.77 -21.12
CA GLY A 302 4.59 -21.95 -21.39
C GLY A 302 4.70 -22.35 -22.87
N SER A 303 4.05 -21.65 -23.79
CA SER A 303 4.02 -22.04 -25.20
C SER A 303 5.31 -21.67 -25.94
N THR A 304 5.92 -22.68 -26.58
CA THR A 304 7.13 -22.54 -27.40
C THR A 304 6.86 -21.85 -28.73
N LEU A 305 5.65 -21.97 -29.28
CA LEU A 305 5.24 -21.34 -30.53
C LEU A 305 5.30 -19.80 -30.43
N PHE A 306 4.85 -19.23 -29.32
CA PHE A 306 4.94 -17.77 -29.11
C PHE A 306 6.39 -17.28 -29.09
N ARG A 307 7.28 -18.05 -28.44
CA ARG A 307 8.67 -17.68 -28.24
C ARG A 307 9.49 -17.78 -29.51
N MET A 308 9.30 -18.85 -30.30
CA MET A 308 10.16 -19.14 -31.44
C MET A 308 9.63 -18.65 -32.78
N VAL A 309 8.30 -18.52 -32.93
CA VAL A 309 7.68 -18.18 -34.22
C VAL A 309 7.08 -16.77 -34.19
N LEU A 310 6.25 -16.47 -33.19
CA LEU A 310 5.51 -15.20 -33.19
C LEU A 310 6.34 -14.01 -32.72
N ALA A 311 7.29 -14.20 -31.80
CA ALA A 311 8.21 -13.14 -31.38
C ALA A 311 9.07 -12.57 -32.54
N PRO A 312 9.76 -13.38 -33.38
CA PRO A 312 10.49 -12.85 -34.52
C PRO A 312 9.56 -12.27 -35.60
N LEU A 313 8.37 -12.86 -35.80
CA LEU A 313 7.38 -12.32 -36.73
C LEU A 313 6.89 -10.93 -36.30
N ALA A 314 6.91 -10.62 -34.99
CA ALA A 314 6.55 -9.31 -34.47
C ALA A 314 7.58 -8.21 -34.78
N LEU A 315 8.76 -8.54 -35.32
CA LEU A 315 9.72 -7.55 -35.81
C LEU A 315 9.32 -6.96 -37.17
N VAL A 316 8.40 -7.61 -37.90
CA VAL A 316 7.93 -7.14 -39.20
C VAL A 316 6.91 -6.01 -38.99
N PRO A 317 7.13 -4.80 -39.53
CA PRO A 317 6.20 -3.68 -39.40
C PRO A 317 4.77 -4.07 -39.85
N GLY A 318 3.77 -3.56 -39.15
CA GLY A 318 2.36 -3.92 -39.38
C GLY A 318 1.96 -5.24 -38.71
N ILE A 319 2.67 -6.34 -39.00
CA ILE A 319 2.42 -7.64 -38.34
C ILE A 319 2.75 -7.54 -36.84
N GLY A 320 3.84 -6.85 -36.49
CA GLY A 320 4.23 -6.56 -35.10
C GLY A 320 3.14 -5.82 -34.31
N SER A 321 2.52 -4.81 -34.91
CA SER A 321 1.41 -4.08 -34.29
C SER A 321 0.18 -4.96 -34.06
N LEU A 322 -0.18 -5.81 -35.04
CA LEU A 322 -1.28 -6.76 -34.89
C LEU A 322 -1.01 -7.79 -33.80
N LEU A 323 0.22 -8.31 -33.73
CA LEU A 323 0.64 -9.24 -32.68
C LEU A 323 0.68 -8.56 -31.31
N ALA A 324 1.12 -7.30 -31.21
CA ALA A 324 1.06 -6.53 -29.97
C ALA A 324 -0.39 -6.34 -29.48
N ILE A 325 -1.34 -6.00 -30.37
CA ILE A 325 -2.77 -5.94 -30.03
C ILE A 325 -3.27 -7.30 -29.55
N TRP A 326 -2.97 -8.35 -30.29
CA TRP A 326 -3.39 -9.71 -29.95
C TRP A 326 -2.83 -10.15 -28.59
N THR A 327 -1.54 -9.90 -28.32
CA THR A 327 -0.91 -10.21 -27.03
C THR A 327 -1.50 -9.43 -25.88
N TYR A 328 -1.85 -8.16 -26.07
CA TYR A 328 -2.54 -7.37 -25.06
C TYR A 328 -3.85 -8.05 -24.63
N PHE A 329 -4.69 -8.45 -25.59
CA PHE A 329 -5.96 -9.12 -25.29
C PHE A 329 -5.75 -10.49 -24.66
N ARG A 330 -4.76 -11.24 -25.14
CA ARG A 330 -4.50 -12.58 -24.60
C ARG A 330 -3.96 -12.51 -23.18
N ALA A 331 -3.04 -11.60 -22.89
CA ALA A 331 -2.53 -11.34 -21.54
C ALA A 331 -3.68 -10.90 -20.60
N ALA A 332 -4.54 -9.99 -21.05
CA ALA A 332 -5.72 -9.58 -20.31
C ALA A 332 -6.68 -10.76 -20.03
N GLY A 333 -6.85 -11.68 -20.98
CA GLY A 333 -7.63 -12.90 -20.81
C GLY A 333 -7.02 -13.87 -19.80
N VAL A 334 -5.70 -14.03 -19.80
CA VAL A 334 -4.96 -14.85 -18.81
C VAL A 334 -5.09 -14.25 -17.42
N LEU A 335 -4.92 -12.93 -17.27
CA LEU A 335 -5.10 -12.26 -15.98
C LEU A 335 -6.53 -12.41 -15.47
N LYS A 336 -7.53 -12.22 -16.37
CA LYS A 336 -8.95 -12.39 -16.04
C LYS A 336 -9.28 -13.81 -15.59
N ALA A 337 -8.73 -14.83 -16.26
CA ALA A 337 -8.95 -16.23 -15.90
C ALA A 337 -8.40 -16.56 -14.50
N ASN A 338 -7.36 -15.85 -14.05
CA ASN A 338 -6.76 -15.99 -12.73
C ASN A 338 -7.36 -15.01 -11.69
N GLY A 339 -8.51 -14.40 -11.99
CA GLY A 339 -9.19 -13.48 -11.07
C GLY A 339 -8.53 -12.12 -10.90
N LEU A 340 -7.44 -11.82 -11.62
CA LEU A 340 -6.81 -10.49 -11.65
C LEU A 340 -7.45 -9.67 -12.76
N THR A 341 -8.18 -8.63 -12.41
CA THR A 341 -8.86 -7.83 -13.42
C THR A 341 -8.72 -6.35 -13.12
N THR A 342 -8.57 -5.55 -14.17
CA THR A 342 -8.05 -4.18 -14.14
C THR A 342 -9.16 -3.16 -13.97
N ARG A 343 -9.12 -2.24 -12.99
CA ARG A 343 -10.02 -1.06 -12.96
C ARG A 343 -9.54 -0.01 -13.96
N ASN A 344 -10.06 0.02 -15.19
CA ASN A 344 -9.83 1.07 -16.22
C ASN A 344 -8.38 1.53 -16.51
N ALA A 345 -7.37 1.00 -15.82
CA ALA A 345 -5.97 1.38 -15.85
C ALA A 345 -5.11 0.11 -15.95
N LEU A 346 -3.94 0.24 -16.56
CA LEU A 346 -2.93 -0.83 -16.62
C LEU A 346 -2.47 -1.11 -15.18
N LEU A 347 -2.72 -2.33 -14.66
CA LEU A 347 -2.27 -2.74 -13.32
C LEU A 347 -0.77 -2.51 -13.20
N ASP A 348 -0.28 -2.01 -12.06
CA ASP A 348 1.16 -1.92 -11.81
C ASP A 348 1.77 -3.27 -11.41
N ALA A 349 3.08 -3.47 -11.57
CA ALA A 349 3.71 -4.80 -11.48
C ALA A 349 3.83 -5.21 -10.02
N ASP A 350 4.00 -4.20 -9.19
CA ASP A 350 3.92 -4.29 -7.74
C ASP A 350 2.47 -4.55 -7.29
N GLU A 351 1.47 -3.98 -7.98
CA GLU A 351 0.05 -4.25 -7.71
C GLU A 351 -0.33 -5.70 -8.01
N VAL A 352 0.16 -6.28 -9.11
CA VAL A 352 -0.07 -7.70 -9.45
C VAL A 352 0.57 -8.64 -8.43
N ARG A 353 1.72 -8.24 -7.88
CA ARG A 353 2.43 -8.97 -6.83
C ARG A 353 1.68 -8.95 -5.50
N GLU A 354 0.94 -7.88 -5.23
CA GLU A 354 0.17 -7.69 -4.00
C GLU A 354 -1.30 -8.15 -4.10
N LEU A 355 -1.90 -8.21 -5.30
CA LEU A 355 -3.35 -8.32 -5.45
C LEU A 355 -3.97 -9.73 -5.54
N GLY A 356 -3.19 -10.81 -5.71
CA GLY A 356 -3.64 -12.20 -5.49
C GLY A 356 -5.08 -12.56 -5.91
N GLY A 357 -5.58 -12.03 -7.04
CA GLY A 357 -6.92 -12.31 -7.58
C GLY A 357 -8.09 -11.51 -6.95
N ARG A 358 -8.33 -10.28 -7.43
CA ARG A 358 -9.59 -9.54 -7.19
C ARG A 358 -10.16 -8.86 -8.45
N GLU A 359 -11.50 -8.76 -8.47
CA GLU A 359 -12.33 -8.53 -9.67
C GLU A 359 -12.66 -7.02 -10.00
N GLY A 360 -12.77 -6.66 -11.29
CA GLY A 360 -12.95 -5.33 -11.88
C GLY A 360 -12.78 -5.27 -13.43
N MET A 361 -13.69 -4.62 -14.16
CA MET A 361 -13.82 -4.64 -15.64
C MET A 361 -12.72 -3.91 -16.46
N LEU A 362 -12.35 -4.54 -17.59
CA LEU A 362 -11.38 -4.10 -18.60
C LEU A 362 -11.62 -2.67 -19.16
N PRO A 363 -10.56 -1.96 -19.60
CA PRO A 363 -10.69 -0.68 -20.27
C PRO A 363 -11.60 -0.78 -21.50
N SER A 364 -12.47 0.22 -21.65
CA SER A 364 -13.49 0.37 -22.69
C SER A 364 -13.10 -0.26 -24.04
N THR A 365 -13.85 -1.29 -24.43
CA THR A 365 -13.81 -1.95 -25.75
C THR A 365 -13.82 -0.96 -26.92
N LYS A 366 -14.31 0.27 -26.72
CA LYS A 366 -14.36 1.35 -27.72
C LYS A 366 -12.98 1.94 -28.05
N LEU A 367 -12.12 2.15 -27.04
CA LEU A 367 -10.75 2.66 -27.28
C LEU A 367 -9.92 1.64 -28.06
N LEU A 368 -10.18 0.36 -27.79
CA LEU A 368 -9.51 -0.76 -28.42
C LEU A 368 -9.99 -1.03 -29.85
N LEU A 369 -11.29 -0.90 -30.12
CA LEU A 369 -11.83 -0.90 -31.48
C LEU A 369 -11.23 0.24 -32.32
N ALA A 370 -11.05 1.42 -31.73
CA ALA A 370 -10.39 2.53 -32.42
C ALA A 370 -8.92 2.23 -32.77
N LEU A 371 -8.17 1.61 -31.85
CA LEU A 371 -6.78 1.18 -32.09
C LEU A 371 -6.69 0.07 -33.16
N LEU A 372 -7.66 -0.84 -33.20
CA LEU A 372 -7.71 -1.95 -34.16
C LEU A 372 -8.02 -1.50 -35.58
N VAL A 373 -8.78 -0.41 -35.75
CA VAL A 373 -9.04 0.22 -37.05
C VAL A 373 -7.85 1.07 -37.52
N LEU A 374 -7.13 1.73 -36.60
CA LEU A 374 -5.98 2.59 -36.93
C LEU A 374 -4.72 1.79 -37.32
N ALA A 375 -4.50 0.61 -36.75
CA ALA A 375 -3.33 -0.21 -37.03
C ALA A 375 -3.18 -0.65 -38.51
N PRO A 376 -4.21 -1.18 -39.20
CA PRO A 376 -4.10 -1.58 -40.61
C PRO A 376 -4.00 -0.38 -41.56
N ALA A 377 -4.68 0.73 -41.27
CA ALA A 377 -4.56 1.98 -42.03
C ALA A 377 -3.11 2.51 -41.97
N GLY A 378 -2.48 2.39 -40.80
CA GLY A 378 -1.08 2.74 -40.60
C GLY A 378 -0.09 1.82 -41.33
N GLY A 379 -0.32 0.51 -41.32
CA GLY A 379 0.52 -0.44 -42.07
C GLY A 379 0.47 -0.18 -43.58
N TYR A 380 -0.72 0.12 -44.12
CA TYR A 380 -0.88 0.46 -45.53
C TYR A 380 -0.14 1.76 -45.90
N ALA A 381 -0.32 2.81 -45.09
CA ALA A 381 0.38 4.08 -45.29
C ALA A 381 1.91 3.94 -45.19
N TYR A 382 2.39 3.09 -44.28
CA TYR A 382 3.82 2.83 -44.15
C TYR A 382 4.40 2.14 -45.40
N ILE A 383 3.67 1.21 -46.02
CA ILE A 383 4.11 0.52 -47.25
C ILE A 383 4.03 1.42 -48.49
N THR A 384 3.15 2.43 -48.50
CA THR A 384 2.97 3.32 -49.66
C THR A 384 3.86 4.56 -49.64
N TYR A 385 4.32 5.00 -48.46
CA TYR A 385 5.08 6.24 -48.30
C TYR A 385 6.58 6.04 -47.98
N LEU A 386 7.02 4.80 -47.79
CA LEU A 386 8.42 4.36 -47.86
C LEU A 386 8.65 3.62 -49.16
#